data_AF-A0AAF1BRA1-F1
#
_entry.id   AF-A0AAF1BRA1-F1
#
_cell.length_a   1.000
_cell.length_b   1.000
_cell.length_c   1.000
_cell.angle_alpha   90.00
_cell.angle_beta   90.00
_cell.angle_gamma   90.00
#
_symmetry.space_group_name_H-M   'P 1'
#
loop_
_entity.id
_entity.type
_entity.pdbx_description
1 polymer ?
#
loop_
_entity_poly.entity_id
_entity_poly.type
_entity_poly.pdbx_seq_one_letter_code
_entity_poly.pdbx_strand_id
1 'polypeptide(L)'
;MSLPTHIGDPSPHDPLVLLPLPAKLPPSPLPQLHDLSAQLTAHLGNEPAPDLPVLTAQMRSTTRASQVLLNAARAGATDARAGLDEADVALRTVMYELERVREEMAQCLSYEPMYESLDIPDEEAFLASADAEVLASLPADGEPRAQALIIARLEAELAAITEREATVAALIAERDGVVRTRKALHTSYDKVDKILDDYVKTTAAMAYKTKEVAKVPQPKAPATAEPAATTPAPTQA
;
A
#
# COMPACT_ATOMS: atom_id res chain seq x y z
N MET A 1 18.79 -83.57 18.96
CA MET A 1 17.53 -83.45 18.19
C MET A 1 17.71 -82.33 17.19
N SER A 2 17.72 -82.63 15.89
CA SER A 2 17.91 -81.63 14.84
C SER A 2 16.63 -80.82 14.67
N LEU A 3 16.72 -79.51 14.86
CA LEU A 3 15.64 -78.58 14.53
C LEU A 3 15.47 -78.52 13.00
N PRO A 4 14.24 -78.42 12.48
CA PRO A 4 13.99 -78.31 11.05
C PRO A 4 14.59 -77.01 10.49
N THR A 5 15.26 -77.12 9.35
CA THR A 5 15.97 -76.03 8.67
C THR A 5 15.07 -75.18 7.75
N HIS A 6 13.81 -75.59 7.55
CA HIS A 6 12.87 -74.86 6.71
C HIS A 6 11.48 -74.84 7.38
N ILE A 7 10.98 -73.63 7.60
CA ILE A 7 9.57 -73.38 7.90
C ILE A 7 8.93 -73.11 6.53
N GLY A 8 7.95 -73.91 6.14
CA GLY A 8 7.20 -73.68 4.90
C GLY A 8 6.24 -72.50 5.05
N ASP A 9 5.83 -71.91 3.92
CA ASP A 9 4.79 -70.89 3.93
C ASP A 9 3.50 -71.46 4.54
N PRO A 10 2.80 -70.68 5.38
CA PRO A 10 1.63 -71.17 6.08
C PRO A 10 0.54 -71.51 5.06
N SER A 11 -0.06 -72.70 5.23
CA SER A 11 -1.14 -73.17 4.37
C SER A 11 -2.29 -72.16 4.36
N PRO A 12 -2.95 -71.91 3.21
CA PRO A 12 -4.17 -71.10 3.15
C PRO A 12 -5.33 -71.72 3.96
N HIS A 13 -5.15 -72.91 4.52
CA HIS A 13 -6.10 -73.60 5.40
C HIS A 13 -5.59 -73.69 6.85
N ASP A 14 -4.49 -73.02 7.17
CA ASP A 14 -3.97 -72.95 8.53
C ASP A 14 -4.88 -72.03 9.36
N PRO A 15 -5.54 -72.56 10.41
CA PRO A 15 -6.47 -71.80 11.25
C PRO A 15 -5.81 -70.68 12.07
N LEU A 16 -4.48 -70.54 12.03
CA LEU A 16 -3.69 -69.49 12.68
C LEU A 16 -3.28 -68.37 11.73
N VAL A 17 -3.54 -68.48 10.43
CA VAL A 17 -3.27 -67.42 9.46
C VAL A 17 -4.36 -66.36 9.60
N LEU A 18 -3.97 -65.20 10.16
CA LEU A 18 -4.78 -64.00 10.17
C LEU A 18 -4.99 -63.54 8.72
N LEU A 19 -6.14 -63.88 8.15
CA LEU A 19 -6.55 -63.45 6.83
C LEU A 19 -6.59 -61.92 6.76
N PRO A 20 -6.24 -61.31 5.62
CA PRO A 20 -6.39 -59.87 5.41
C PRO A 20 -7.83 -59.44 5.66
N LEU A 21 -8.00 -58.33 6.38
CA LEU A 21 -9.30 -57.86 6.85
C LEU A 21 -10.19 -57.43 5.65
N PRO A 22 -11.49 -57.81 5.63
CA PRO A 22 -12.40 -57.44 4.55
C PRO A 22 -12.81 -55.97 4.63
N ALA A 23 -13.01 -55.33 3.47
CA ALA A 23 -13.45 -53.94 3.32
C ALA A 23 -14.88 -53.65 3.85
N LYS A 24 -15.65 -54.70 4.15
CA LYS A 24 -16.99 -54.62 4.75
C LYS A 24 -16.96 -55.36 6.07
N LEU A 25 -17.63 -54.81 7.09
CA LEU A 25 -17.70 -55.47 8.39
C LEU A 25 -18.27 -56.88 8.21
N PRO A 26 -17.63 -57.91 8.81
CA PRO A 26 -18.17 -59.25 8.80
C PRO A 26 -19.51 -59.30 9.55
N PRO A 27 -20.39 -60.27 9.22
CA PRO A 27 -21.66 -60.43 9.91
C PRO A 27 -21.45 -60.67 11.40
N SER A 28 -22.39 -60.18 12.21
CA SER A 28 -22.35 -60.34 13.66
C SER A 28 -22.35 -61.82 14.07
N PRO A 29 -21.50 -62.24 15.02
CA PRO A 29 -21.53 -63.61 15.56
C PRO A 29 -22.64 -63.83 16.60
N LEU A 30 -23.43 -62.81 16.95
CA LEU A 30 -24.52 -62.90 17.93
C LEU A 30 -25.55 -64.03 17.67
N PRO A 31 -26.08 -64.25 16.45
CA PRO A 31 -27.00 -65.36 16.20
C PRO A 31 -26.36 -66.73 16.47
N GLN A 32 -25.09 -66.90 16.08
CA GLN A 32 -24.35 -68.14 16.32
C GLN A 32 -24.07 -68.38 17.81
N LEU A 33 -23.93 -67.30 18.59
CA LEU A 33 -23.74 -67.38 20.04
C LEU A 33 -25.01 -67.81 20.76
N HIS A 34 -26.18 -67.37 20.29
CA HIS A 34 -27.47 -67.80 20.81
C HIS A 34 -27.75 -69.29 20.53
N ASP A 35 -27.42 -69.76 19.33
CA ASP A 35 -27.56 -71.17 18.98
C ASP A 35 -26.59 -72.05 19.78
N LEU A 36 -25.36 -71.56 20.00
CA LEU A 36 -24.34 -72.23 20.79
C LEU A 36 -24.70 -72.28 22.29
N SER A 37 -25.29 -71.21 22.83
CA SER A 37 -25.75 -71.20 24.23
C SER A 37 -26.91 -72.17 24.43
N ALA A 38 -27.85 -72.25 23.49
CA ALA A 38 -28.94 -73.22 23.51
C ALA A 38 -28.42 -74.68 23.45
N GLN A 39 -27.43 -74.95 22.59
CA GLN A 39 -26.79 -76.27 22.48
C GLN A 39 -26.00 -76.65 23.74
N LEU A 40 -25.30 -75.69 24.37
CA LEU A 40 -24.64 -75.88 25.66
C LEU A 40 -25.64 -76.21 26.77
N THR A 41 -26.77 -75.50 26.83
CA THR A 41 -27.80 -75.75 27.84
C THR A 41 -28.47 -77.11 27.64
N ALA A 42 -28.71 -77.52 26.39
CA ALA A 42 -29.25 -78.86 26.07
C ALA A 42 -28.27 -79.98 26.48
N HIS A 43 -26.97 -79.79 26.21
CA HIS A 43 -25.93 -80.74 26.60
C HIS A 43 -25.76 -80.84 28.13
N LEU A 44 -25.94 -79.74 28.87
CA LEU A 44 -25.93 -79.73 30.34
C LEU A 44 -27.21 -80.34 30.94
N GLY A 45 -28.32 -80.32 30.21
CA GLY A 45 -29.61 -80.91 30.59
C GLY A 45 -29.80 -82.39 30.22
N ASN A 46 -28.78 -83.06 29.66
CA ASN A 46 -28.85 -84.42 29.09
C ASN A 46 -29.89 -84.58 27.96
N GLU A 47 -30.23 -83.50 27.25
CA GLU A 47 -31.01 -83.55 26.01
C GLU A 47 -30.12 -83.96 24.82
N PRO A 48 -30.68 -84.44 23.69
CA PRO A 48 -29.88 -84.78 22.50
C PRO A 48 -29.15 -83.53 21.97
N ALA A 49 -27.87 -83.43 22.32
CA ALA A 49 -27.00 -82.31 21.98
C ALA A 49 -25.77 -82.82 21.19
N PRO A 50 -25.13 -81.95 20.37
CA PRO A 50 -23.92 -82.31 19.66
C PRO A 50 -22.75 -82.58 20.62
N ASP A 51 -21.89 -83.54 20.27
CA ASP A 51 -20.74 -83.94 21.07
C ASP A 51 -19.82 -82.74 21.44
N LEU A 52 -19.21 -82.79 22.63
CA LEU A 52 -18.23 -81.81 23.12
C LEU A 52 -17.17 -81.31 22.10
N PRO A 53 -16.52 -82.15 21.27
CA PRO A 53 -15.61 -81.68 20.22
C PRO A 53 -16.27 -80.76 19.20
N VAL A 54 -17.54 -80.98 18.84
CA VAL A 54 -18.30 -80.11 17.92
C VAL A 54 -18.59 -78.78 18.57
N LEU A 55 -19.01 -78.80 19.83
CA LEU A 55 -19.32 -77.59 20.61
C LEU A 55 -18.07 -76.71 20.81
N THR A 56 -16.94 -77.31 21.14
CA THR A 56 -15.67 -76.59 21.26
C THR A 56 -15.15 -76.04 19.93
N ALA A 57 -15.40 -76.73 18.81
CA ALA A 57 -15.11 -76.22 17.48
C ALA A 57 -15.98 -75.00 17.13
N GLN A 58 -17.27 -75.04 17.45
CA GLN A 58 -18.18 -73.90 17.27
C GLN A 58 -17.79 -72.71 18.16
N MET A 59 -17.40 -72.94 19.42
CA MET A 59 -16.90 -71.88 20.32
C MET A 59 -15.65 -71.19 19.75
N ARG A 60 -14.72 -71.97 19.18
CA ARG A 60 -13.52 -71.42 18.52
C ARG A 60 -13.88 -70.64 17.26
N SER A 61 -14.85 -71.11 16.49
CA SER A 61 -15.34 -70.41 15.30
C SER A 61 -15.98 -69.07 15.64
N THR A 62 -16.88 -69.02 16.63
CA THR A 62 -17.53 -67.77 17.08
C THR A 62 -16.52 -66.80 17.70
N THR A 63 -15.55 -67.30 18.46
CA THR A 63 -14.46 -66.47 19.01
C THR A 63 -13.57 -65.87 17.91
N ARG A 64 -13.28 -66.63 16.85
CA ARG A 64 -12.55 -66.08 15.70
C ARG A 64 -13.38 -65.04 14.95
N ALA A 65 -14.67 -65.32 14.73
CA ALA A 65 -15.57 -64.38 14.07
C ALA A 65 -15.68 -63.05 14.84
N SER A 66 -15.75 -63.09 16.18
CA SER A 66 -15.77 -61.89 17.01
C SER A 66 -14.46 -61.10 16.97
N GLN A 67 -13.32 -61.79 16.98
CA GLN A 67 -12.00 -61.16 16.85
C GLN A 67 -11.81 -60.50 15.47
N VAL A 68 -12.24 -61.17 14.39
CA VAL A 68 -12.21 -60.61 13.04
C VAL A 68 -13.10 -59.37 12.94
N LEU A 69 -14.31 -59.42 13.50
CA LEU A 69 -15.21 -58.26 13.55
C LEU A 69 -14.58 -57.11 14.31
N LEU A 70 -14.03 -57.36 15.51
CA LEU A 70 -13.42 -56.33 16.34
C LEU A 70 -12.21 -55.69 15.65
N ASN A 71 -11.37 -56.47 14.98
CA ASN A 71 -10.24 -55.94 14.22
C ASN A 71 -10.70 -55.12 13.00
N ALA A 72 -11.72 -55.58 12.28
CA ALA A 72 -12.31 -54.84 11.17
C ALA A 72 -12.96 -53.53 11.63
N ALA A 73 -13.66 -53.55 12.77
CA ALA A 73 -14.26 -52.36 13.35
C ALA A 73 -13.20 -51.35 13.82
N ARG A 74 -12.09 -51.83 14.41
CA ARG A 74 -10.95 -50.97 14.77
C ARG A 74 -10.32 -50.32 13.54
N ALA A 75 -10.06 -51.09 12.49
CA ALA A 75 -9.52 -50.57 11.24
C ALA A 75 -10.47 -49.55 10.59
N GLY A 76 -11.77 -49.86 10.51
CA GLY A 76 -12.76 -48.92 9.98
C GLY A 76 -12.86 -47.63 10.79
N ALA A 77 -12.76 -47.71 12.12
CA ALA A 77 -12.76 -46.53 12.98
C ALA A 77 -11.48 -45.68 12.80
N THR A 78 -10.32 -46.31 12.61
CA THR A 78 -9.08 -45.59 12.33
C THR A 78 -9.11 -44.92 10.96
N ASP A 79 -9.65 -45.59 9.94
CA ASP A 79 -9.75 -45.03 8.59
C ASP A 79 -10.75 -43.87 8.54
N ALA A 80 -11.90 -44.01 9.22
CA ALA A 80 -12.88 -42.94 9.33
C ALA A 80 -12.31 -41.72 10.07
N ARG A 81 -11.49 -41.95 11.10
CA ARG A 81 -10.80 -40.87 11.82
C ARG A 81 -9.77 -40.17 10.93
N ALA A 82 -8.98 -40.93 10.19
CA ALA A 82 -8.01 -40.36 9.24
C ALA A 82 -8.70 -39.51 8.17
N GLY A 83 -9.83 -39.98 7.61
CA GLY A 83 -10.62 -39.20 6.66
C GLY A 83 -11.24 -37.93 7.25
N LEU A 84 -11.68 -37.98 8.51
CA LEU A 84 -12.16 -36.80 9.23
C LEU A 84 -11.04 -35.78 9.46
N ASP A 85 -9.86 -36.24 9.87
CA ASP A 85 -8.69 -35.38 10.10
C ASP A 85 -8.25 -34.71 8.77
N GLU A 86 -8.27 -35.43 7.66
CA GLU A 86 -7.97 -34.89 6.32
C GLU A 86 -9.00 -33.82 5.91
N ALA A 87 -10.29 -34.07 6.11
CA ALA A 87 -11.35 -33.12 5.82
C ALA A 87 -11.26 -31.85 6.70
N ASP A 88 -10.90 -32.00 7.99
CA ASP A 88 -10.70 -30.87 8.89
C ASP A 88 -9.51 -30.01 8.48
N VAL A 89 -8.40 -30.63 8.04
CA VAL A 89 -7.26 -29.89 7.47
C VAL A 89 -7.68 -29.10 6.24
N ALA A 90 -8.39 -29.74 5.29
CA ALA A 90 -8.88 -29.07 4.10
C ALA A 90 -9.82 -27.90 4.43
N LEU A 91 -10.72 -28.08 5.39
CA LEU A 91 -11.63 -27.02 5.86
C LEU A 91 -10.86 -25.82 6.42
N ARG A 92 -9.84 -26.06 7.25
CA ARG A 92 -9.01 -24.99 7.82
C ARG A 92 -8.26 -24.21 6.75
N THR A 93 -7.75 -24.89 5.72
CA THR A 93 -7.11 -24.23 4.57
C THR A 93 -8.08 -23.30 3.86
N VAL A 94 -9.30 -23.78 3.56
CA VAL A 94 -10.33 -22.95 2.90
C VAL A 94 -10.77 -21.79 3.76
N MET A 95 -10.91 -21.99 5.08
CA MET A 95 -11.26 -20.91 6.01
C MET A 95 -10.19 -19.82 6.04
N TYR A 96 -8.92 -20.21 6.06
CA TYR A 96 -7.80 -19.27 6.00
C TYR A 96 -7.80 -18.46 4.71
N GLU A 97 -8.00 -19.12 3.56
CA GLU A 97 -8.10 -18.42 2.27
C GLU A 97 -9.29 -17.46 2.22
N LEU A 98 -10.44 -17.87 2.77
CA LEU A 98 -11.63 -17.06 2.85
C LEU A 98 -11.43 -15.82 3.74
N GLU A 99 -10.78 -15.98 4.90
CA GLU A 99 -10.44 -14.85 5.78
C GLU A 99 -9.49 -13.88 5.07
N ARG A 100 -8.45 -14.40 4.42
CA ARG A 100 -7.52 -13.59 3.64
C ARG A 100 -8.22 -12.80 2.52
N VAL A 101 -9.11 -13.44 1.75
CA VAL A 101 -9.87 -12.76 0.70
C VAL A 101 -10.76 -11.67 1.30
N ARG A 102 -11.38 -11.91 2.47
CA ARG A 102 -12.18 -10.88 3.16
C ARG A 102 -11.33 -9.70 3.60
N GLU A 103 -10.13 -9.94 4.12
CA GLU A 103 -9.19 -8.88 4.48
C GLU A 103 -8.75 -8.07 3.26
N GLU A 104 -8.39 -8.74 2.15
CA GLU A 104 -8.04 -8.08 0.89
C GLU A 104 -9.23 -7.28 0.33
N MET A 105 -10.45 -7.83 0.37
CA MET A 105 -11.67 -7.10 -0.03
C MET A 105 -11.92 -5.88 0.85
N ALA A 106 -11.72 -5.97 2.17
CA ALA A 106 -11.85 -4.83 3.07
C ALA A 106 -10.84 -3.73 2.76
N GLN A 107 -9.59 -4.11 2.42
CA GLN A 107 -8.57 -3.16 1.96
C GLN A 107 -8.98 -2.49 0.64
N CYS A 108 -9.48 -3.25 -0.33
CA CYS A 108 -9.98 -2.70 -1.59
C CYS A 108 -11.19 -1.79 -1.41
N LEU A 109 -12.09 -2.08 -0.47
CA LEU A 109 -13.25 -1.23 -0.16
C LEU A 109 -12.85 0.04 0.59
N SER A 110 -11.76 -0.01 1.36
CA SER A 110 -11.18 1.17 2.01
C SER A 110 -10.36 2.05 1.07
N TYR A 111 -10.25 1.68 -0.22
CA TYR A 111 -9.60 2.52 -1.21
C TYR A 111 -10.43 3.79 -1.42
N GLU A 112 -9.99 4.87 -0.78
CA GLU A 112 -10.48 6.21 -1.05
C GLU A 112 -9.68 6.80 -2.22
N PRO A 113 -10.33 7.10 -3.36
CA PRO A 113 -9.63 7.65 -4.50
C PRO A 113 -9.11 9.05 -4.14
N MET A 114 -7.79 9.24 -4.24
CA MET A 114 -7.13 10.49 -3.85
C MET A 114 -7.67 11.72 -4.60
N TYR A 115 -8.26 11.54 -5.78
CA TYR A 115 -8.88 12.63 -6.55
C TYR A 115 -10.12 13.22 -5.88
N GLU A 116 -10.81 12.49 -5.00
CA GLU A 116 -11.96 13.02 -4.26
C GLU A 116 -11.55 14.11 -3.25
N SER A 117 -10.28 14.11 -2.85
CA SER A 117 -9.70 15.13 -1.96
C SER A 117 -9.14 16.35 -2.69
N LEU A 118 -9.02 16.29 -4.03
CA LEU A 118 -8.46 17.39 -4.83
C LEU A 118 -9.51 18.47 -5.07
N ASP A 119 -9.07 19.73 -5.00
CA ASP A 119 -9.89 20.89 -5.35
C ASP A 119 -9.99 21.00 -6.88
N ILE A 120 -10.96 20.28 -7.45
CA ILE A 120 -11.23 20.21 -8.89
C ILE A 120 -12.46 21.08 -9.17
N PRO A 121 -12.50 21.84 -10.28
CA PRO A 121 -13.68 22.60 -10.67
C PRO A 121 -14.91 21.72 -10.80
N ASP A 122 -16.04 22.28 -10.36
CA ASP A 122 -17.35 21.64 -10.48
C ASP A 122 -17.66 21.18 -11.91
N GLU A 123 -18.47 20.13 -12.01
CA GLU A 123 -18.82 19.51 -13.28
C GLU A 123 -19.33 20.53 -14.32
N GLU A 124 -20.20 21.42 -13.89
CA GLU A 124 -20.84 22.43 -14.72
C GLU A 124 -19.84 23.50 -15.17
N ALA A 125 -18.91 23.86 -14.28
CA ALA A 125 -17.85 24.83 -14.59
C ALA A 125 -16.89 24.27 -15.64
N PHE A 126 -16.52 23.00 -15.52
CA PHE A 126 -15.68 22.32 -16.51
C PHE A 126 -16.40 22.18 -17.86
N LEU A 127 -17.66 21.75 -17.88
CA LEU A 127 -18.40 21.61 -19.13
C LEU A 127 -18.59 22.94 -19.88
N ALA A 128 -18.60 24.06 -19.15
CA ALA A 128 -18.70 25.39 -19.73
C ALA A 128 -17.36 25.92 -20.31
N SER A 129 -16.22 25.48 -19.77
CA SER A 129 -14.88 25.95 -20.16
C SER A 129 -14.11 24.98 -21.05
N ALA A 130 -14.50 23.71 -21.08
CA ALA A 130 -13.78 22.65 -21.79
C ALA A 130 -13.85 22.80 -23.31
N ASP A 131 -12.76 22.41 -23.98
CA ASP A 131 -12.67 22.41 -25.43
C ASP A 131 -13.63 21.40 -26.06
N ALA A 132 -14.20 21.78 -27.21
CA ALA A 132 -15.16 20.96 -27.94
C ALA A 132 -14.60 19.60 -28.38
N GLU A 133 -13.28 19.51 -28.59
CA GLU A 133 -12.59 18.26 -28.94
C GLU A 133 -12.57 17.26 -27.76
N VAL A 134 -12.39 17.76 -26.54
CA VAL A 134 -12.42 16.95 -25.31
C VAL A 134 -13.84 16.51 -25.00
N LEU A 135 -14.83 17.38 -25.24
CA LEU A 135 -16.24 17.01 -25.07
C LEU A 135 -16.69 15.96 -26.09
N ALA A 136 -16.12 15.96 -27.30
CA ALA A 136 -16.43 15.01 -28.36
C ALA A 136 -15.79 13.63 -28.15
N SER A 137 -14.70 13.53 -27.38
CA SER A 137 -14.03 12.26 -27.08
C SER A 137 -14.71 11.48 -25.95
N LEU A 138 -15.66 12.09 -25.23
CA LEU A 138 -16.37 11.48 -24.12
C LEU A 138 -17.26 10.31 -24.60
N PRO A 139 -17.26 9.17 -23.88
CA PRO A 139 -18.16 8.05 -24.15
C PRO A 139 -19.65 8.43 -24.02
N ALA A 140 -20.51 7.63 -24.66
CA ALA A 140 -21.96 7.70 -24.50
C ALA A 140 -22.41 7.46 -23.04
N ASP A 141 -23.66 7.80 -22.73
CA ASP A 141 -24.21 7.84 -21.37
C ASP A 141 -23.97 6.57 -20.53
N GLY A 142 -23.66 6.78 -19.24
CA GLY A 142 -23.51 5.73 -18.22
C GLY A 142 -22.32 5.94 -17.27
N GLU A 143 -22.02 4.93 -16.46
CA GLU A 143 -20.82 4.84 -15.61
C GLU A 143 -19.49 5.15 -16.33
N PRO A 144 -19.20 4.65 -17.55
CA PRO A 144 -17.95 4.96 -18.22
C PRO A 144 -17.82 6.44 -18.58
N ARG A 145 -18.95 7.15 -18.76
CA ARG A 145 -18.96 8.60 -19.02
C ARG A 145 -18.58 9.38 -17.76
N ALA A 146 -19.09 9.00 -16.59
CA ALA A 146 -18.75 9.65 -15.32
C ALA A 146 -17.25 9.55 -15.03
N GLN A 147 -16.66 8.37 -15.23
CA GLN A 147 -15.22 8.15 -15.06
C GLN A 147 -14.39 8.93 -16.08
N ALA A 148 -14.80 8.90 -17.35
CA ALA A 148 -14.13 9.68 -18.40
C ALA A 148 -14.20 11.19 -18.15
N LEU A 149 -15.31 11.70 -17.60
CA LEU A 149 -15.45 13.10 -17.19
C LEU A 149 -14.49 13.48 -16.06
N ILE A 150 -14.34 12.63 -15.04
CA ILE A 150 -13.38 12.87 -13.95
C ILE A 150 -11.95 12.92 -14.51
N ILE A 151 -11.60 11.98 -15.39
CA ILE A 151 -10.28 11.95 -16.02
C ILE A 151 -10.04 13.22 -16.85
N ALA A 152 -11.00 13.62 -17.69
CA ALA A 152 -10.88 14.82 -18.51
C ALA A 152 -10.72 16.09 -17.65
N ARG A 153 -11.40 16.18 -16.51
CA ARG A 153 -11.23 17.28 -15.55
C ARG A 153 -9.83 17.31 -14.95
N LEU A 154 -9.33 16.14 -14.51
CA LEU A 154 -7.98 16.03 -13.96
C LEU A 154 -6.90 16.40 -14.99
N GLU A 155 -7.08 16.01 -16.25
CA GLU A 155 -6.15 16.37 -17.33
C GLU A 155 -6.15 17.88 -17.61
N ALA A 156 -7.32 18.52 -17.59
CA ALA A 156 -7.42 19.97 -17.77
C ALA A 156 -6.78 20.75 -16.59
N GLU A 157 -7.00 20.30 -15.36
CA GLU A 157 -6.33 20.88 -14.19
C GLU A 157 -4.82 20.70 -14.24
N LEU A 158 -4.34 19.53 -14.67
CA LEU A 158 -2.91 19.31 -14.91
C LEU A 158 -2.37 20.31 -15.92
N ALA A 159 -3.05 20.49 -17.06
CA ALA A 159 -2.65 21.46 -18.07
C ALA A 159 -2.58 22.88 -17.50
N ALA A 160 -3.62 23.31 -16.77
CA ALA A 160 -3.68 24.63 -16.14
C ALA A 160 -2.54 24.85 -15.11
N ILE A 161 -2.24 23.83 -14.30
CA ILE A 161 -1.14 23.87 -13.34
C ILE A 161 0.20 24.00 -14.08
N THR A 162 0.43 23.23 -15.13
CA THR A 162 1.69 23.29 -15.90
C THR A 162 1.90 24.65 -16.58
N GLU A 163 0.84 25.25 -17.12
CA GLU A 163 0.89 26.61 -17.66
C GLU A 163 1.20 27.63 -16.57
N ARG A 164 0.54 27.52 -15.41
CA ARG A 164 0.80 28.40 -14.27
C ARG A 164 2.23 28.28 -13.77
N GLU A 165 2.77 27.07 -13.68
CA GLU A 165 4.17 26.84 -13.31
C GLU A 165 5.13 27.47 -14.33
N ALA A 166 4.85 27.35 -15.63
CA ALA A 166 5.64 27.98 -16.68
C ALA A 166 5.62 29.52 -16.57
N THR A 167 4.44 30.12 -16.31
CA THR A 167 4.34 31.57 -16.11
C THR A 167 5.09 32.04 -14.86
N VAL A 168 5.00 31.30 -13.75
CA VAL A 168 5.75 31.60 -12.52
C VAL A 168 7.25 31.51 -12.77
N ALA A 169 7.72 30.48 -13.48
CA ALA A 169 9.12 30.35 -13.85
C ALA A 169 9.60 31.52 -14.72
N ALA A 170 8.80 31.94 -15.70
CA ALA A 170 9.09 33.10 -16.55
C ALA A 170 9.17 34.40 -15.74
N LEU A 171 8.21 34.65 -14.84
CA LEU A 171 8.18 35.83 -13.96
C LEU A 171 9.36 35.85 -12.99
N ILE A 172 9.79 34.69 -12.47
CA ILE A 172 10.99 34.58 -11.63
C ILE A 172 12.22 34.95 -12.44
N ALA A 173 12.35 34.46 -13.67
CA ALA A 173 13.47 34.78 -14.55
C ALA A 173 13.50 36.29 -14.91
N GLU A 174 12.34 36.89 -15.19
CA GLU A 174 12.22 38.33 -15.45
C GLU A 174 12.61 39.15 -14.21
N ARG A 175 12.07 38.79 -13.03
CA ARG A 175 12.40 39.44 -11.77
C ARG A 175 13.89 39.38 -11.47
N ASP A 176 14.53 38.23 -11.68
CA ASP A 176 15.98 38.10 -11.49
C ASP A 176 16.77 38.92 -12.52
N GLY A 177 16.26 39.03 -13.75
CA GLY A 177 16.78 39.94 -14.78
C GLY A 177 16.73 41.41 -14.32
N VAL A 178 15.58 41.88 -13.83
CA VAL A 178 15.39 43.24 -13.31
C VAL A 178 16.28 43.51 -12.10
N VAL A 179 16.45 42.54 -11.19
CA VAL A 179 17.36 42.67 -10.05
C VAL A 179 18.81 42.86 -10.51
N ARG A 180 19.24 42.14 -11.56
CA ARG A 180 20.59 42.30 -12.13
C ARG A 180 20.77 43.67 -12.79
N THR A 181 19.81 44.12 -13.60
CA THR A 181 19.88 45.44 -14.25
C THR A 181 19.85 46.56 -13.23
N ARG A 182 19.02 46.45 -12.18
CA ARG A 182 19.00 47.41 -11.05
C ARG A 182 20.35 47.48 -10.35
N LYS A 183 20.98 46.34 -10.05
CA LYS A 183 22.32 46.31 -9.44
C LYS A 183 23.36 46.97 -10.35
N ALA A 184 23.35 46.65 -11.64
CA ALA A 184 24.25 47.27 -12.62
C ALA A 184 24.05 48.79 -12.71
N LEU A 185 22.79 49.25 -12.79
CA LEU A 185 22.46 50.67 -12.82
C LEU A 185 22.91 51.39 -11.54
N HIS A 186 22.69 50.78 -10.37
CA HIS A 186 23.15 51.32 -9.10
C HIS A 186 24.66 51.50 -9.09
N THR A 187 25.43 50.48 -9.51
CA THR A 187 26.90 50.62 -9.62
C THR A 187 27.36 51.66 -10.64
N SER A 188 26.58 51.90 -11.70
CA SER A 188 26.86 52.96 -12.66
C SER A 188 26.56 54.33 -12.07
N TYR A 189 25.46 54.45 -11.32
CA TYR A 189 25.08 55.67 -10.62
C TYR A 189 26.15 56.05 -9.59
N ASP A 190 26.60 55.10 -8.77
CA ASP A 190 27.65 55.32 -7.77
C ASP A 190 28.98 55.81 -8.40
N LYS A 191 29.27 55.41 -9.64
CA LYS A 191 30.44 55.92 -10.39
C LYS A 191 30.24 57.37 -10.83
N VAL A 192 29.07 57.68 -11.38
CA VAL A 192 28.73 59.04 -11.81
C VAL A 192 28.72 60.00 -10.61
N ASP A 193 28.17 59.57 -9.49
CA ASP A 193 28.10 60.34 -8.24
C ASP A 193 29.51 60.71 -7.75
N LYS A 194 30.45 59.75 -7.76
CA LYS A 194 31.87 60.00 -7.46
C LYS A 194 32.52 61.00 -8.42
N ILE A 195 32.25 60.89 -9.72
CA ILE A 195 32.77 61.83 -10.72
C ILE A 195 32.22 63.24 -10.47
N LEU A 196 30.94 63.35 -10.08
CA LEU A 196 30.30 64.61 -9.76
C LEU A 196 30.93 65.24 -8.50
N ASP A 197 31.14 64.45 -7.44
CA ASP A 197 31.85 64.89 -6.24
C ASP A 197 33.25 65.42 -6.54
N ASP A 198 34.00 64.72 -7.39
CA ASP A 198 35.33 65.14 -7.82
C ASP A 198 35.28 66.40 -8.70
N TYR A 199 34.27 66.53 -9.56
CA TYR A 199 34.01 67.75 -10.32
C TYR A 199 33.69 68.95 -9.41
N VAL A 200 32.88 68.76 -8.37
CA VAL A 200 32.56 69.82 -7.39
C VAL A 200 33.82 70.23 -6.64
N LYS A 201 34.64 69.29 -6.16
CA LYS A 201 35.91 69.58 -5.47
C LYS A 201 36.90 70.32 -6.37
N THR A 202 37.06 69.87 -7.61
CA THR A 202 37.96 70.52 -8.57
C THR A 202 37.47 71.92 -8.94
N THR A 203 36.16 72.09 -9.17
CA THR A 203 35.56 73.40 -9.43
C THR A 203 35.69 74.34 -8.24
N ALA A 204 35.49 73.85 -7.00
CA ALA A 204 35.72 74.62 -5.79
C ALA A 204 37.20 75.04 -5.63
N ALA A 205 38.14 74.15 -5.97
CA ALA A 205 39.57 74.47 -5.98
C ALA A 205 39.94 75.49 -7.07
N MET A 206 39.35 75.40 -8.25
CA MET A 206 39.51 76.39 -9.33
C MET A 206 38.89 77.75 -8.95
N ALA A 207 37.70 77.75 -8.34
CA ALA A 207 37.06 78.96 -7.82
C ALA A 207 37.92 79.62 -6.72
N TYR A 208 38.52 78.81 -5.84
CA TYR A 208 39.47 79.31 -4.84
C TYR A 208 40.71 79.93 -5.49
N LYS A 209 41.34 79.24 -6.46
CA LYS A 209 42.52 79.76 -7.17
C LYS A 209 42.22 81.03 -7.98
N THR A 210 41.08 81.10 -8.67
CA THR A 210 40.66 82.31 -9.39
C THR A 210 40.40 83.47 -8.43
N LYS A 211 39.83 83.20 -7.25
CA LYS A 211 39.68 84.21 -6.19
C LYS A 211 41.01 84.67 -5.59
N GLU A 212 42.03 83.80 -5.53
CA GLU A 212 43.40 84.19 -5.14
C GLU A 212 44.12 84.99 -6.25
N VAL A 213 43.98 84.61 -7.52
CA VAL A 213 44.55 85.37 -8.64
C VAL A 213 43.90 86.75 -8.77
N ALA A 214 42.60 86.87 -8.46
CA ALA A 214 41.91 88.17 -8.35
C ALA A 214 42.38 89.04 -7.17
N LYS A 215 43.18 88.49 -6.24
CA LYS A 215 43.82 89.22 -5.12
C LYS A 215 45.26 89.66 -5.39
N VAL A 216 45.78 89.49 -6.62
CA VAL A 216 47.08 90.08 -7.00
C VAL A 216 46.97 91.62 -6.97
N PRO A 217 47.88 92.35 -6.29
CA PRO A 217 47.72 93.78 -6.07
C PRO A 217 47.94 94.56 -7.36
N GLN A 218 46.97 95.40 -7.73
CA GLN A 218 47.21 96.50 -8.67
C GLN A 218 48.32 97.42 -8.12
N PRO A 219 49.23 97.94 -8.97
CA PRO A 219 50.24 98.88 -8.52
C PRO A 219 49.61 100.23 -8.09
N LYS A 220 49.99 100.68 -6.88
CA LYS A 220 49.90 102.04 -6.29
C LYS A 220 50.08 103.15 -7.37
N ALA A 221 49.39 104.30 -7.40
CA ALA A 221 48.90 105.26 -6.38
C ALA A 221 48.03 106.36 -7.10
N PRO A 222 47.62 107.54 -6.51
CA PRO A 222 47.43 107.99 -5.12
C PRO A 222 46.06 108.70 -4.82
N ALA A 223 45.81 108.95 -3.51
CA ALA A 223 45.01 110.02 -2.86
C ALA A 223 43.49 110.12 -3.19
N THR A 224 42.55 110.33 -2.26
CA THR A 224 42.48 111.33 -1.18
C THR A 224 41.29 110.99 -0.23
N ALA A 225 41.33 111.57 0.98
CA ALA A 225 40.35 111.67 2.08
C ALA A 225 38.85 111.71 1.67
N GLU A 226 37.83 111.43 2.48
CA GLU A 226 37.58 111.59 3.93
C GLU A 226 36.21 110.92 4.23
N PRO A 227 35.90 110.49 5.48
CA PRO A 227 34.63 109.84 5.81
C PRO A 227 33.58 110.84 6.31
N ALA A 228 32.31 110.62 6.00
CA ALA A 228 31.20 111.27 6.69
C ALA A 228 30.02 110.31 6.88
N ALA A 229 29.66 110.16 8.15
CA ALA A 229 28.50 109.43 8.64
C ALA A 229 27.18 110.11 8.25
N THR A 230 26.09 109.34 8.24
CA THR A 230 24.81 109.59 8.98
C THR A 230 23.73 108.64 8.45
N THR A 231 23.29 107.65 9.25
CA THR A 231 22.12 107.63 10.15
C THR A 231 20.88 107.01 9.46
N PRO A 232 20.06 106.18 10.15
CA PRO A 232 19.14 105.25 9.51
C PRO A 232 17.65 105.66 9.55
N ALA A 233 16.88 104.88 8.78
CA ALA A 233 15.45 104.54 8.89
C ALA A 233 14.41 105.59 8.41
N PRO A 234 13.15 105.18 8.17
CA PRO A 234 12.60 103.90 7.68
C PRO A 234 11.66 104.13 6.46
N THR A 235 10.91 103.11 6.00
CA THR A 235 9.44 103.15 5.69
C THR A 235 9.05 102.22 4.53
N GLN A 236 8.22 101.20 4.85
CA GLN A 236 7.17 100.51 4.06
C GLN A 236 7.59 99.75 2.79
N ALA A 237 7.06 98.56 2.46
CA ALA A 237 5.86 97.82 2.86
C ALA A 237 6.12 96.31 2.80
#